data_AF-A0A1G9HAW3-F1
#
_entry.id   AF-A0A1G9HAW3-F1
#
_cell.length_a   1.000
_cell.length_b   1.000
_cell.length_c   1.000
_cell.angle_alpha   90.00
_cell.angle_beta   90.00
_cell.angle_gamma   90.00
#
_symmetry.space_group_name_H-M   'P 1'
#
loop_
_entity.id
_entity.type
_entity.pdbx_description
1 polymer ?
#
loop_
_entity_poly.entity_id
_entity_poly.type
_entity_poly.pdbx_seq_one_letter_code
_entity_poly.pdbx_strand_id
1 'polypeptide(L)'
;MRRKWDPRVKAKIVLEGLTGRCVNELCRSHELRPGQYYKWREHFLKNCHLLFEREKRAPDKAELAIENEKLKRLVGELTLELNNGRSIR
;
A
#
# COMPACT_ATOMS: atom_id res chain seq x y z
N MET A 1 22.11 -4.72 11.72
CA MET A 1 21.12 -5.19 10.72
C MET A 1 19.74 -5.25 11.37
N ARG A 2 18.71 -4.59 10.82
CA ARG A 2 17.36 -4.56 11.42
C ARG A 2 16.64 -5.87 11.11
N ARG A 3 16.15 -6.59 12.12
CA ARG A 3 15.30 -7.78 11.94
C ARG A 3 14.12 -7.42 11.03
N LYS A 4 13.99 -8.11 9.89
CA LYS A 4 12.80 -8.02 9.03
C LYS A 4 11.72 -8.91 9.62
N TRP A 5 10.55 -8.34 9.84
CA TRP A 5 9.41 -9.03 10.41
C TRP A 5 8.39 -9.29 9.31
N ASP A 6 7.98 -10.54 9.17
CA ASP A 6 6.93 -10.94 8.24
C ASP A 6 5.61 -10.22 8.59
N PRO A 7 4.92 -9.60 7.60
CA PRO A 7 3.66 -8.88 7.85
C PRO A 7 2.57 -9.73 8.49
N ARG A 8 2.45 -11.02 8.12
CA ARG A 8 1.46 -11.95 8.69
C ARG A 8 1.77 -12.21 10.16
N VAL A 9 3.04 -12.39 10.49
CA VAL A 9 3.50 -12.57 11.87
C VAL A 9 3.20 -11.33 12.71
N LYS A 10 3.46 -10.11 12.20
CA LYS A 10 3.10 -8.87 12.91
C LYS A 10 1.60 -8.79 13.21
N ALA A 11 0.76 -9.08 12.21
CA ALA A 11 -0.69 -9.05 12.37
C ALA A 11 -1.15 -10.06 13.42
N LYS A 12 -0.63 -11.30 13.37
CA LYS A 12 -0.93 -12.34 14.37
C LYS A 12 -0.58 -11.90 15.79
N ILE A 13 0.63 -11.37 16.00
CA ILE A 13 1.08 -10.89 17.33
C ILE A 13 0.15 -9.77 17.83
N VAL A 14 -0.19 -8.79 16.97
CA VAL A 14 -1.11 -7.72 17.36
C VAL A 14 -2.49 -8.28 17.75
N LEU A 15 -3.03 -9.19 16.96
CA LEU A 15 -4.32 -9.81 17.24
C LEU A 15 -4.32 -10.59 18.56
N GLU A 16 -3.30 -11.40 18.84
CA GLU A 16 -3.19 -12.14 20.09
C GLU A 16 -3.23 -11.22 21.33
N GLY A 17 -2.51 -10.10 21.27
CA GLY A 17 -2.52 -9.11 22.34
C GLY A 17 -3.83 -8.32 22.44
N LEU A 18 -4.57 -8.13 21.33
CA LEU A 18 -5.92 -7.54 21.34
C LEU A 18 -6.97 -8.52 21.87
N THR A 19 -6.79 -9.83 21.66
CA THR A 19 -7.68 -10.89 22.18
C THR A 19 -7.50 -11.17 23.67
N GLY A 20 -6.65 -10.41 24.37
CA GLY A 20 -6.50 -10.47 25.82
C GLY A 20 -5.23 -11.18 26.31
N ARG A 21 -4.34 -11.65 25.43
CA ARG A 21 -3.05 -12.22 25.84
C ARG A 21 -2.18 -11.14 26.49
N CYS A 22 -1.51 -11.48 27.58
CA CYS A 22 -0.60 -10.57 28.27
C CYS A 22 0.51 -10.08 27.33
N VAL A 23 0.57 -8.76 27.10
CA VAL A 23 1.53 -8.13 26.17
C VAL A 23 2.98 -8.43 26.57
N ASN A 24 3.29 -8.48 27.86
CA ASN A 24 4.64 -8.75 28.34
C ASN A 24 5.09 -10.18 28.02
N GLU A 25 4.21 -11.16 28.19
CA GLU A 25 4.48 -12.57 27.88
C GLU A 25 4.60 -12.79 26.37
N LEU A 26 3.68 -12.19 25.60
CA LEU A 26 3.70 -12.19 24.15
C LEU A 26 4.99 -11.57 23.60
N CYS A 27 5.42 -10.44 24.17
CA CYS A 27 6.65 -9.78 23.78
C CYS A 27 7.88 -10.66 24.08
N ARG A 28 7.91 -11.34 25.24
CA ARG A 28 8.98 -12.29 25.58
C ARG A 28 9.00 -13.49 24.62
N SER A 29 7.85 -14.10 24.32
CA SER A 29 7.78 -15.30 23.47
C SER A 29 8.21 -15.05 22.03
N HIS A 30 8.09 -13.80 21.54
CA HIS A 30 8.49 -13.43 20.19
C HIS A 30 9.82 -12.66 20.14
N GLU A 31 10.52 -12.48 21.26
CA GLU A 31 11.71 -11.61 21.37
C GLU A 31 11.44 -10.19 20.83
N LEU A 32 10.28 -9.66 21.17
CA LEU A 32 9.77 -8.37 20.77
C LEU A 32 9.88 -7.38 21.94
N ARG A 33 10.26 -6.14 21.67
CA ARG A 33 10.22 -5.07 22.67
C ARG A 33 8.78 -4.57 22.84
N PRO A 34 8.27 -4.33 24.07
CA PRO A 34 6.90 -3.83 24.28
C PRO A 34 6.56 -2.57 23.48
N GLY A 35 7.48 -1.60 23.40
CA GLY A 35 7.28 -0.40 22.58
C GLY A 35 7.10 -0.70 21.08
N GLN A 36 7.70 -1.77 20.57
CA GLN A 36 7.53 -2.20 19.18
C GLN A 36 6.15 -2.82 18.94
N TYR A 37 5.63 -3.59 19.91
CA TYR A 37 4.26 -4.10 19.88
C TYR A 37 3.25 -2.97 19.82
N TYR A 38 3.37 -1.96 20.71
CA TYR A 38 2.42 -0.84 20.73
C TYR A 38 2.42 -0.04 19.44
N LYS A 39 3.59 0.18 18.83
CA LYS A 39 3.69 0.80 17.48
C LYS A 39 2.96 -0.03 16.41
N TRP A 40 3.08 -1.36 16.45
CA TRP A 40 2.36 -2.21 15.51
C TRP A 40 0.86 -2.23 15.77
N ARG A 41 0.44 -2.25 17.04
CA ARG A 41 -0.97 -2.20 17.43
C ARG A 41 -1.63 -0.92 16.95
N GLU A 42 -0.99 0.22 17.17
CA GLU A 42 -1.46 1.52 16.70
C GLU A 42 -1.57 1.53 15.16
N HIS A 43 -0.52 1.10 14.47
CA HIS A 43 -0.54 1.01 13.01
C HIS A 43 -1.65 0.06 12.51
N PHE A 44 -1.85 -1.08 13.16
CA PHE A 44 -2.89 -2.04 12.81
C PHE A 44 -4.29 -1.42 12.97
N LEU A 45 -4.59 -0.86 14.14
CA LEU A 45 -5.89 -0.25 14.42
C LEU A 45 -6.20 0.92 13.49
N LYS A 46 -5.17 1.71 13.13
CA LYS A 46 -5.31 2.81 12.16
C LYS A 46 -5.69 2.32 10.77
N ASN A 47 -5.23 1.15 10.32
CA ASN A 47 -5.35 0.72 8.94
C ASN A 47 -6.27 -0.49 8.73
N CYS A 48 -6.70 -1.20 9.78
CA CYS A 48 -7.45 -2.45 9.63
C CYS A 48 -8.84 -2.25 8.99
N HIS A 49 -9.43 -1.07 9.12
CA HIS A 49 -10.71 -0.73 8.48
C HIS A 49 -10.64 -0.81 6.94
N LEU A 50 -9.46 -0.56 6.35
CA LEU A 50 -9.24 -0.64 4.90
C LEU A 50 -9.48 -2.04 4.33
N LEU A 51 -9.44 -3.08 5.16
CA LEU A 51 -9.77 -4.45 4.74
C LEU A 51 -11.27 -4.64 4.45
N PHE A 52 -12.12 -3.77 5.02
CA PHE A 52 -13.57 -3.81 4.86
C PHE A 52 -14.09 -2.73 3.92
N GLU A 53 -13.25 -1.75 3.57
CA GLU A 53 -13.53 -0.92 2.42
C GLU A 53 -13.58 -1.86 1.21
N ARG A 54 -14.72 -1.88 0.50
CA ARG A 54 -14.79 -2.48 -0.84
C ARG A 54 -13.55 -1.99 -1.55
N GLU A 55 -12.74 -2.90 -2.11
CA GLU A 55 -11.64 -2.51 -2.99
C GLU A 55 -12.20 -1.39 -3.86
N LYS A 56 -11.73 -0.15 -3.66
CA LYS A 56 -11.72 0.80 -4.76
C LYS A 56 -10.86 0.04 -5.73
N ARG A 57 -11.52 -0.71 -6.63
CA ARG A 57 -10.90 -1.60 -7.60
C ARG A 57 -9.71 -0.80 -8.06
N ALA A 58 -8.50 -1.23 -7.67
CA ALA A 58 -7.31 -0.54 -8.20
C ALA A 58 -7.57 -0.56 -9.70
N PRO A 59 -7.66 0.62 -10.37
CA PRO A 59 -8.21 0.70 -11.70
C PRO A 59 -7.54 -0.40 -12.50
N ASP A 60 -8.36 -1.26 -13.10
CA ASP A 60 -7.90 -2.55 -13.59
C ASP A 60 -6.62 -2.29 -14.39
N LYS A 61 -5.55 -3.07 -14.16
CA LYS A 61 -4.30 -2.85 -14.89
C LYS A 61 -4.56 -2.82 -16.40
N ALA A 62 -5.58 -3.53 -16.87
CA ALA A 62 -6.09 -3.43 -18.23
C ALA A 62 -6.72 -2.06 -18.55
N GLU A 63 -7.64 -1.54 -17.72
CA GLU A 63 -8.23 -0.20 -17.88
C GLU A 63 -7.16 0.91 -17.86
N LEU A 64 -6.19 0.83 -16.95
CA LEU A 64 -5.06 1.76 -16.91
C LEU A 64 -4.19 1.67 -18.16
N ALA A 65 -3.95 0.46 -18.68
CA ALA A 65 -3.16 0.28 -19.90
C ALA A 65 -3.89 0.86 -21.13
N ILE A 66 -5.20 0.66 -21.23
CA ILE A 66 -6.05 1.22 -22.29
C ILE A 66 -6.01 2.75 -22.24
N GLU A 67 -6.20 3.34 -21.06
CA GLU A 67 -6.16 4.80 -20.90
C GLU A 67 -4.77 5.35 -21.22
N ASN A 68 -3.70 4.65 -20.82
CA ASN A 68 -2.33 5.05 -21.11
C ASN A 68 -2.03 5.08 -22.62
N GLU A 69 -2.47 4.07 -23.37
CA GLU A 69 -2.32 4.04 -24.83
C GLU A 69 -3.12 5.16 -25.51
N LYS A 70 -4.35 5.43 -25.05
CA LYS A 70 -5.16 6.55 -25.54
C LYS A 70 -4.45 7.89 -25.33
N LEU A 71 -3.89 8.11 -24.14
CA LEU A 71 -3.15 9.33 -23.81
C LEU A 71 -1.88 9.48 -24.64
N LYS A 72 -1.10 8.40 -24.85
CA LYS A 72 0.08 8.43 -25.72
C LYS A 72 -0.26 8.84 -27.15
N ARG A 73 -1.37 8.31 -27.69
CA ARG A 73 -1.83 8.66 -29.04
C ARG A 73 -2.14 10.14 -29.17
N LEU A 74 -2.95 10.68 -28.25
CA LEU A 74 -3.29 12.10 -28.19
C LEU A 74 -2.05 12.99 -28.07
N VAL A 75 -1.07 12.60 -27.24
CA VAL A 75 0.20 13.32 -27.13
C VAL A 75 0.95 13.32 -28.47
N GLY A 76 0.98 12.18 -29.17
CA GLY A 76 1.59 12.08 -30.50
C GLY A 76 0.92 13.00 -31.53
N GLU A 77 -0.41 12.99 -31.59
CA GLU A 77 -1.21 13.85 -32.48
C GLU A 77 -0.94 15.34 -32.21
N LEU A 78 -1.06 15.79 -30.95
CA LEU A 78 -0.74 17.17 -30.58
C LEU A 78 0.71 17.56 -30.91
N THR A 79 1.67 16.65 -30.74
CA THR A 79 3.08 16.92 -31.03
C THR A 79 3.31 17.15 -32.52
N LEU A 80 2.64 16.38 -33.38
CA LEU A 80 2.71 16.56 -34.83
C LEU A 80 2.06 17.87 -35.27
N GLU A 81 0.89 18.22 -34.70
CA GLU A 81 0.23 19.49 -34.99
C GLU A 81 1.10 20.70 -34.62
N LEU A 82 1.74 20.67 -33.45
CA LEU A 82 2.66 21.72 -33.01
C LEU A 82 3.90 21.83 -33.91
N ASN A 83 4.47 20.70 -34.34
CA ASN A 83 5.62 20.70 -35.25
C ASN A 83 5.24 21.20 -36.65
N ASN A 84 4.08 20.80 -37.17
CA ASN A 84 3.58 21.29 -38.45
C ASN A 84 3.29 22.80 -38.39
N GLY A 85 2.70 23.28 -37.30
CA GLY A 85 2.46 24.71 -37.08
C GLY A 85 3.75 25.54 -36.90
N ARG A 86 4.86 24.93 -36.44
CA ARG A 86 6.19 25.55 -36.42
C ARG A 86 6.87 25.55 -37.78
N SER A 87 6.64 24.54 -38.63
CA SER A 87 7.26 24.43 -39.94
C SER A 87 6.67 25.38 -41.00
N ILE A 88 5.48 25.95 -40.73
CA ILE A 88 4.77 26.86 -41.66
C ILE A 88 5.06 28.34 -41.33
N ARG A 89 5.77 28.65 -40.24
CA ARG A 89 6.18 30.01 -39.85
C ARG A 89 7.61 30.33 -40.22
#